data_AF-A0A820KU43-F1
#
_entry.id   AF-A0A820KU43-F1
#
_cell.length_a   1.000
_cell.length_b   1.000
_cell.length_c   1.000
_cell.angle_alpha   90.00
_cell.angle_beta   90.00
_cell.angle_gamma   90.00
#
_symmetry.space_group_name_H-M   'P 1'
#
loop_
_entity.id
_entity.type
_entity.pdbx_description
1 polymer ?
#
loop_
_entity_poly.entity_id
_entity_poly.type
_entity_poly.pdbx_seq_one_letter_code
_entity_poly.pdbx_strand_id
1 'polypeptide(L)'
;IADILASTWKACIEDDDETGVSFIAEAIIANPPSYGHIHCAQKLQIPLHMIFTMPWSPTVQFPHPLCKIDYNRASIEKINFLSYHLVEVF
;
A
#
# COMPACT_ATOMS: atom_id res chain seq x y z
N ILE A 1 8.22 12.90 -3.68
CA ILE A 1 6.81 12.97 -4.19
C ILE A 1 6.79 13.30 -5.68
N ALA A 2 7.49 14.35 -6.14
CA ALA A 2 7.57 14.67 -7.57
C ALA A 2 7.99 13.47 -8.44
N ASP A 3 9.06 12.77 -8.04
CA ASP A 3 9.54 11.59 -8.80
C ASP A 3 8.52 10.46 -8.85
N ILE A 4 7.79 10.23 -7.75
CA ILE A 4 6.72 9.23 -7.67
C ILE A 4 5.61 9.57 -8.67
N LEU A 5 5.16 10.82 -8.69
CA LEU A 5 4.13 11.27 -9.63
C LEU A 5 4.62 11.20 -11.08
N ALA A 6 5.89 11.53 -11.33
CA ALA A 6 6.50 11.47 -12.65
C ALA A 6 6.64 10.03 -13.16
N SER A 7 6.93 9.05 -12.30
CA SER A 7 7.09 7.65 -12.69
C SER A 7 5.77 6.89 -12.80
N THR A 8 4.72 7.29 -12.06
CA THR A 8 3.47 6.52 -11.99
C THR A 8 2.78 6.40 -13.35
N TRP A 9 2.72 7.48 -14.14
CA TRP A 9 2.11 7.44 -15.47
C TRP A 9 2.89 6.54 -16.44
N LYS A 10 4.23 6.69 -16.43
CA LYS A 10 5.14 5.90 -17.24
C LYS A 10 4.98 4.41 -17.00
N ALA A 11 4.93 4.00 -15.73
CA ALA A 11 4.71 2.62 -15.33
C ALA A 11 3.38 2.01 -15.84
N CYS A 12 2.43 2.83 -16.30
CA CYS A 12 1.15 2.33 -16.82
C CYS A 12 1.11 2.21 -18.35
N ILE A 13 2.05 2.83 -19.08
CA ILE A 13 1.94 3.02 -20.54
C ILE A 13 3.25 2.94 -21.32
N GLU A 14 4.42 3.00 -20.68
CA GLU A 14 5.70 2.88 -21.37
C GLU A 14 5.98 1.41 -21.71
N ASP A 15 6.58 1.20 -22.87
CA ASP A 15 7.05 -0.11 -23.33
C ASP A 15 8.07 -0.67 -22.33
N ASP A 16 8.22 -1.99 -22.29
CA ASP A 16 9.16 -2.66 -21.40
C ASP A 16 10.61 -2.24 -21.71
N ASP A 17 11.32 -1.71 -20.71
CA ASP A 17 12.67 -1.15 -20.88
C ASP A 17 13.72 -2.18 -21.34
N GLU A 18 13.52 -3.47 -21.06
CA GLU A 18 14.49 -4.53 -21.40
C GLU A 18 14.20 -5.18 -22.76
N THR A 19 12.93 -5.38 -23.08
CA THR A 19 12.47 -6.15 -24.25
C THR A 19 11.91 -5.27 -25.37
N GLY A 20 11.54 -4.02 -25.07
CA GLY A 20 10.88 -3.10 -25.98
C GLY A 20 9.46 -3.52 -26.38
N VAL A 21 8.87 -4.48 -25.66
CA VAL A 21 7.50 -4.94 -25.92
C VAL A 21 6.52 -3.86 -25.48
N SER A 22 5.56 -3.55 -26.36
CA SER A 22 4.53 -2.57 -26.02
C SER A 22 3.69 -3.01 -24.84
N PHE A 23 3.47 -2.07 -23.92
CA PHE A 23 2.76 -2.31 -22.69
C PHE A 23 1.65 -1.26 -22.50
N ILE A 24 0.50 -1.74 -22.02
CA ILE A 24 -0.56 -0.89 -21.50
C ILE A 24 -1.19 -1.61 -20.32
N ALA A 25 -1.31 -0.91 -19.19
CA ALA A 25 -1.91 -1.49 -18.00
C ALA A 25 -3.41 -1.75 -18.23
N GLU A 26 -3.87 -2.96 -17.89
CA GLU A 26 -5.29 -3.34 -17.89
C GLU A 26 -5.89 -3.34 -16.47
N ALA A 27 -5.05 -3.26 -15.44
CA ALA A 27 -5.41 -3.07 -14.05
C ALA A 27 -4.21 -2.49 -13.29
N ILE A 28 -4.47 -1.80 -12.17
CA ILE A 28 -3.43 -1.28 -11.28
C ILE A 28 -3.60 -1.89 -9.90
N ILE A 29 -2.50 -2.44 -9.36
CA ILE A 29 -2.41 -2.87 -7.95
C ILE A 29 -1.39 -1.94 -7.28
N ALA A 30 -1.83 -1.15 -6.31
CA ALA A 30 -0.97 -0.14 -5.71
C ALA A 30 -1.20 0.02 -4.22
N ASN A 31 -0.16 0.46 -3.51
CA ASN A 31 -0.29 0.90 -2.13
C ASN A 31 -0.70 2.38 -2.07
N PRO A 32 -1.46 2.82 -1.06
CA PRO A 32 -1.82 4.23 -0.91
C PRO A 32 -0.62 5.19 -0.93
N PRO A 33 0.55 4.85 -0.33
CA PRO A 33 1.76 5.66 -0.42
C PRO A 33 2.37 5.80 -1.82
N SER A 34 1.93 5.04 -2.82
CA SER A 34 2.44 5.14 -4.19
C SER A 34 1.94 6.39 -4.91
N TYR A 35 0.85 7.04 -4.46
CA TYR A 35 0.27 8.26 -5.07
C TYR A 35 0.02 8.16 -6.60
N GLY A 36 -0.74 9.10 -7.19
CA GLY A 36 -0.92 9.22 -8.65
C GLY A 36 -1.71 8.10 -9.37
N HIS A 37 -1.71 6.87 -8.84
CA HIS A 37 -2.32 5.68 -9.42
C HIS A 37 -3.82 5.84 -9.67
N ILE A 38 -4.51 6.65 -8.85
CA ILE A 38 -5.95 6.88 -8.96
C ILE A 38 -6.26 7.69 -10.22
N HIS A 39 -5.43 8.68 -10.54
CA HIS A 39 -5.59 9.49 -11.74
C HIS A 39 -5.20 8.70 -12.99
N CYS A 40 -4.18 7.83 -12.89
CA CYS A 40 -3.80 6.94 -13.98
C CYS A 40 -4.93 5.95 -14.30
N ALA A 41 -5.47 5.27 -13.28
CA ALA A 41 -6.62 4.37 -13.41
C ALA A 41 -7.85 5.06 -14.02
N GLN A 42 -8.18 6.26 -13.53
CA GLN A 42 -9.27 7.07 -14.07
C GLN A 42 -9.07 7.42 -15.54
N LYS A 43 -7.87 7.85 -15.92
CA LYS A 43 -7.54 8.24 -17.29
C LYS A 43 -7.57 7.06 -18.26
N LEU A 44 -7.08 5.90 -17.83
CA LEU A 44 -7.03 4.67 -18.62
C LEU A 44 -8.35 3.90 -18.59
N GLN A 45 -9.28 4.25 -17.70
CA GLN A 45 -10.56 3.54 -17.49
C GLN A 45 -10.38 2.07 -17.08
N ILE A 46 -9.40 1.80 -16.21
CA ILE A 46 -9.06 0.45 -15.74
C ILE A 46 -9.27 0.29 -14.23
N PRO A 47 -9.45 -0.94 -13.71
CA PRO A 47 -9.59 -1.19 -12.28
C PRO A 47 -8.35 -0.77 -11.47
N LEU A 48 -8.59 -0.19 -10.29
CA LEU A 48 -7.57 0.06 -9.27
C LEU A 48 -7.85 -0.77 -8.02
N HIS A 49 -6.94 -1.67 -7.68
CA HIS A 49 -6.92 -2.42 -6.44
C HIS A 49 -5.94 -1.78 -5.47
N MET A 50 -6.46 -1.13 -4.43
CA MET A 50 -5.64 -0.53 -3.39
C MET A 50 -5.31 -1.58 -2.32
N ILE A 51 -4.03 -1.87 -2.14
CA ILE A 51 -3.54 -2.88 -1.19
C ILE A 51 -2.40 -2.33 -0.36
N PHE A 52 -2.35 -2.68 0.92
CA PHE A 52 -1.19 -2.40 1.75
C PHE A 52 -0.51 -3.71 2.15
N THR A 53 0.82 -3.72 2.19
CA THR A 53 1.62 -4.90 2.57
C THR A 53 1.64 -5.18 4.09
N MET A 54 0.97 -4.33 4.86
CA MET A 54 0.86 -4.38 6.31
C MET A 54 -0.63 -4.31 6.67
N PRO A 55 -1.08 -5.01 7.72
CA PRO A 55 -2.43 -4.87 8.24
C PRO A 55 -2.63 -3.48 8.84
N TRP A 56 -3.74 -2.84 8.46
CA TRP A 56 -4.20 -1.58 9.05
C TRP A 56 -5.50 -1.73 9.84
N SER A 57 -6.04 -2.95 9.92
CA SER A 57 -7.21 -3.28 10.73
C SER A 57 -6.79 -4.13 11.93
N PRO A 58 -7.42 -3.94 13.11
CA PRO A 58 -7.08 -4.70 14.30
C PRO A 58 -7.07 -6.22 14.09
N THR A 59 -5.96 -6.86 14.46
CA THR A 59 -5.79 -8.32 14.42
C THR A 59 -4.97 -8.80 15.61
N VAL A 60 -5.15 -10.06 15.98
CA VAL A 60 -4.38 -10.75 17.04
C VAL A 60 -3.09 -11.39 16.51
N GLN A 61 -2.93 -11.51 15.19
CA GLN A 61 -1.80 -12.24 14.58
C GLN A 61 -0.52 -11.40 14.52
N PHE A 62 -0.64 -10.10 14.24
CA PHE A 62 0.50 -9.20 14.07
C PHE A 62 0.20 -7.85 14.72
N PRO A 63 1.20 -7.17 15.28
CA PRO A 63 1.03 -5.83 15.82
C PRO A 63 0.88 -4.78 14.72
N HIS A 64 0.34 -3.61 15.09
CA HIS A 64 0.28 -2.45 14.21
C HIS A 64 1.70 -2.01 13.83
N PRO A 65 2.00 -1.79 12.53
CA PRO A 65 3.36 -1.56 12.03
C PRO A 65 4.04 -0.30 12.60
N LEU A 66 3.26 0.69 13.02
CA LEU A 66 3.75 1.93 13.63
C LEU A 66 3.83 1.91 15.16
N CYS A 67 3.48 0.80 15.81
CA CYS A 67 3.48 0.71 17.27
C CYS A 67 4.78 0.05 17.79
N LYS A 68 5.44 0.68 18.76
CA LYS A 68 6.55 0.04 19.49
C LYS A 68 5.99 -0.72 20.69
N ILE A 69 6.24 -2.02 20.73
CA ILE A 69 5.59 -2.94 21.68
C ILE A 69 6.57 -3.53 22.69
N ASP A 70 6.12 -3.62 23.94
CA ASP A 70 6.77 -4.38 25.02
C ASP A 70 5.93 -5.63 25.33
N TYR A 71 6.44 -6.80 24.94
CA TYR A 71 5.74 -8.08 25.07
C TYR A 71 5.68 -8.63 26.50
N ASN A 72 6.31 -7.98 27.49
CA ASN A 72 6.37 -8.49 28.86
C ASN A 72 5.13 -8.13 29.71
N ARG A 73 4.17 -7.38 29.16
CA ARG A 73 3.06 -6.78 29.93
C ARG A 73 1.73 -7.51 29.84
N ALA A 74 1.52 -8.35 28.81
CA ALA A 74 0.27 -9.07 28.54
C ALA A 74 0.50 -10.19 27.50
N SER A 75 -0.56 -10.95 27.17
CA SER A 75 -0.47 -11.96 26.10
C SER A 75 -0.26 -11.31 24.73
N ILE A 76 0.44 -12.01 23.83
CA ILE A 76 0.81 -11.53 22.50
C ILE A 76 -0.43 -11.13 21.69
N GLU A 77 -1.51 -11.91 21.78
CA GLU A 77 -2.76 -11.64 21.04
C GLU A 77 -3.41 -10.33 21.50
N LYS A 78 -3.44 -10.09 22.81
CA LYS A 78 -3.99 -8.85 23.39
C LYS A 78 -3.14 -7.65 23.01
N ILE A 79 -1.82 -7.81 23.08
CA ILE A 79 -0.86 -6.78 22.70
C ILE A 79 -1.01 -6.41 21.22
N ASN A 80 -1.08 -7.41 20.34
CA ASN A 80 -1.26 -7.20 18.90
C ASN A 80 -2.57 -6.45 18.63
N PHE A 81 -3.70 -6.89 19.18
CA PHE A 81 -4.99 -6.23 18.97
C PHE A 81 -5.03 -4.79 19.50
N LEU A 82 -4.49 -4.56 20.71
CA LEU A 82 -4.48 -3.24 21.33
C LEU A 82 -3.53 -2.25 20.64
N SER A 83 -2.47 -2.74 19.97
CA SER A 83 -1.52 -1.88 19.26
C SER A 83 -2.16 -1.05 18.13
N TYR A 84 -3.25 -1.53 17.51
CA TYR A 84 -4.00 -0.78 16.49
C TYR A 84 -4.79 0.37 17.11
N HIS A 85 -5.43 0.13 18.25
CA HIS A 85 -6.18 1.16 18.98
C HIS A 85 -5.25 2.26 19.49
N LEU A 86 -4.03 1.91 19.91
CA LEU A 86 -3.06 2.92 20.32
C LEU A 86 -2.74 3.89 19.18
N VAL A 87 -2.59 3.40 17.95
CA VAL A 87 -2.27 4.26 16.81
C VAL A 87 -3.47 5.10 16.36
N GLU A 88 -4.70 4.59 16.46
CA GLU A 88 -5.92 5.36 16.12
C GLU A 88 -6.21 6.53 17.07
N VAL A 89 -5.66 6.50 18.30
CA VAL A 89 -5.87 7.54 19.33
C VAL A 89 -4.85 8.69 19.20
N PHE A 90 -3.83 8.55 18.35
CA PHE A 90 -2.85 9.60 18.03
C PHE A 90 -3.24 10.35 16.74
#